data_AF-A0A5B8N272-F1
#
_entry.id   AF-A0A5B8N272-F1
#
_cell.length_a   1.000
_cell.length_b   1.000
_cell.length_c   1.000
_cell.angle_alpha   90.00
_cell.angle_beta   90.00
_cell.angle_gamma   90.00
#
_symmetry.space_group_name_H-M   'P 1'
#
loop_
_entity.id
_entity.type
_entity.pdbx_description
1 polymer ?
#
loop_
_entity_poly.entity_id
_entity_poly.type
_entity_poly.pdbx_seq_one_letter_code
_entity_poly.pdbx_strand_id
1 'polypeptide(L)'
;MAMDCGPGVTLCGVLAVMTGLGSGVQNVTGGAVYGHPYPMVHGLWPEVAPYGNSQCVQPQDPLSEPSKVVGCYQCYTGDPNCTTDHQVLFQEHEWHKHGSCAGAKDADTFLQTVCDIALAPLKLLYQARQSGVRDLGGFERVLKRNGPQYEVFASNETTSQLMLSACADEGGHWVLTPRRYFSTFCGKASTREPR
;
A
#
# COMPACT_ATOMS: atom_id res chain seq x y z
N MET A 1 10.95 12.85 3.69
CA MET A 1 10.03 13.97 3.42
C MET A 1 8.71 13.62 4.05
N ALA A 2 8.03 14.56 4.71
CA ALA A 2 6.72 14.29 5.28
C ALA A 2 5.61 14.52 4.22
N MET A 3 4.56 13.70 4.20
CA MET A 3 3.42 13.87 3.32
C MET A 3 2.49 14.99 3.83
N ASP A 4 2.10 15.88 2.92
CA ASP A 4 1.04 16.87 3.16
C ASP A 4 -0.21 16.43 2.38
N CYS A 5 -1.30 16.16 3.10
CA CYS A 5 -2.59 15.78 2.54
C CYS A 5 -3.27 16.95 1.80
N GLY A 6 -2.87 18.19 2.10
CA GLY A 6 -3.51 19.38 1.56
C GLY A 6 -4.85 19.71 2.21
N PRO A 7 -5.46 20.84 1.81
CA PRO A 7 -6.66 21.36 2.45
C PRO A 7 -7.87 20.45 2.23
N GLY A 8 -8.64 20.24 3.30
CA GLY A 8 -9.92 19.53 3.26
C GLY A 8 -9.81 18.01 3.13
N VAL A 9 -8.61 17.44 3.13
CA VAL A 9 -8.36 16.00 3.03
C VAL A 9 -8.07 15.45 4.42
N THR A 10 -8.88 14.50 4.87
CA THR A 10 -8.74 13.89 6.21
C THR A 10 -7.67 12.79 6.23
N LEU A 11 -7.67 11.94 5.19
CA LEU A 11 -6.82 10.76 5.08
C LEU A 11 -5.94 10.84 3.84
N CYS A 12 -4.64 10.75 4.03
CA CYS A 12 -3.69 10.52 2.95
C CYS A 12 -2.56 9.59 3.39
N GLY A 13 -1.89 8.99 2.42
CA GLY A 13 -0.87 8.00 2.72
C GLY A 13 -0.18 7.47 1.48
N VAL A 14 0.50 6.35 1.66
CA VAL A 14 1.16 5.63 0.59
C VAL A 14 0.67 4.20 0.48
N LEU A 15 0.44 3.73 -0.74
CA LEU A 15 0.46 2.31 -1.04
C LEU A 15 1.91 1.88 -1.28
N ALA A 16 2.48 1.08 -0.39
CA ALA A 16 3.80 0.49 -0.53
C ALA A 16 3.72 -0.82 -1.31
N VAL A 17 4.45 -0.89 -2.41
CA VAL A 17 4.60 -2.11 -3.22
C VAL A 17 6.08 -2.49 -3.31
N MET A 18 6.36 -3.78 -3.10
CA MET A 18 7.68 -4.38 -3.23
C MET A 18 7.89 -4.84 -4.66
N THR A 19 9.04 -4.53 -5.24
CA THR A 19 9.38 -5.01 -6.59
C THR A 19 9.93 -6.44 -6.61
N GLY A 20 10.28 -6.97 -5.44
CA GLY A 20 10.97 -8.26 -5.25
C GLY A 20 12.49 -8.19 -5.49
N LEU A 21 13.04 -7.01 -5.74
CA LEU A 21 14.47 -6.78 -5.92
C LEU A 21 15.22 -6.42 -4.63
N GLY A 22 14.52 -6.29 -3.50
CA GLY A 22 15.15 -5.87 -2.25
C GLY A 22 16.23 -6.86 -1.83
N SER A 23 17.32 -6.34 -1.27
CA SER A 23 18.26 -7.21 -0.57
C SER A 23 17.52 -7.78 0.62
N GLY A 24 17.23 -9.08 0.60
CA GLY A 24 16.58 -9.75 1.72
C GLY A 24 17.40 -9.49 2.98
N VAL A 25 16.86 -8.70 3.92
CA VAL A 25 17.30 -8.80 5.30
C VAL A 25 16.96 -10.25 5.65
N GLN A 26 17.99 -11.10 5.75
CA GLN A 26 17.80 -12.48 6.15
C GLN A 26 17.06 -12.42 7.49
N ASN A 27 15.83 -12.93 7.54
CA ASN A 27 15.24 -13.18 8.85
C ASN A 27 16.09 -14.25 9.55
N VAL A 28 15.93 -14.40 10.86
CA VAL A 28 16.74 -15.31 11.69
C VAL A 28 16.65 -16.78 11.22
N THR A 29 15.74 -17.07 10.29
CA THR A 29 15.47 -18.37 9.65
C THR A 29 15.93 -18.47 8.18
N GLY A 30 16.59 -17.45 7.60
CA GLY A 30 17.24 -17.51 6.29
C GLY A 30 16.39 -17.18 5.05
N GLY A 31 15.16 -16.67 5.22
CA GLY A 31 14.30 -16.19 4.13
C GLY A 31 14.55 -14.73 3.75
N ALA A 32 14.34 -14.41 2.46
CA ALA A 32 14.50 -13.06 1.92
C ALA A 32 13.16 -12.31 1.92
N VAL A 33 12.88 -11.54 2.98
CA VAL A 33 11.61 -10.81 3.17
C VAL A 33 11.26 -9.89 1.98
N TYR A 34 12.26 -9.22 1.41
CA TYR A 34 12.09 -8.26 0.31
C TYR A 34 12.58 -8.79 -1.06
N GLY A 35 13.14 -10.00 -1.08
CA GLY A 35 13.75 -10.62 -2.25
C GLY A 35 12.91 -11.80 -2.72
N HIS A 36 12.09 -11.58 -3.75
CA HIS A 36 11.14 -12.57 -4.25
C HIS A 36 10.92 -12.40 -5.77
N PRO A 37 10.47 -13.45 -6.49
CA PRO A 37 10.48 -13.45 -7.96
C PRO A 37 9.51 -12.47 -8.62
N TYR A 38 8.48 -12.01 -7.91
CA TYR A 38 7.38 -11.20 -8.47
C TYR A 38 7.06 -10.00 -7.59
N PRO A 39 6.63 -8.85 -8.13
CA PRO A 39 6.17 -7.73 -7.31
C PRO A 39 4.98 -8.09 -6.42
N MET A 40 4.94 -7.54 -5.22
CA MET A 40 3.95 -7.86 -4.19
C MET A 40 3.54 -6.61 -3.42
N VAL A 41 2.39 -6.67 -2.75
CA VAL A 41 1.99 -5.62 -1.82
C VAL A 41 2.86 -5.68 -0.56
N HIS A 42 3.17 -4.52 0.02
CA HIS A 42 3.60 -4.45 1.41
C HIS A 42 2.42 -4.00 2.27
N GLY A 43 1.86 -2.83 1.98
CA GLY A 43 0.74 -2.31 2.76
C GLY A 43 0.28 -0.92 2.30
N LEU A 44 -0.78 -0.45 2.96
CA LEU A 44 -1.31 0.91 2.82
C LEU A 44 -1.05 1.64 4.13
N TRP A 45 -0.28 2.72 4.08
CA TRP A 45 0.19 3.41 5.27
C TRP A 45 -0.34 4.83 5.28
N PRO A 46 -1.35 5.13 6.12
CA PRO A 46 -1.71 6.51 6.42
C PRO A 46 -0.47 7.26 6.93
N GLU A 47 -0.13 8.36 6.28
CA GLU A 47 1.05 9.16 6.61
C GLU A 47 0.69 10.10 7.78
N VAL A 48 0.41 9.50 8.93
CA VAL A 48 0.21 10.20 10.21
C VAL A 48 1.56 10.71 10.74
N ALA A 49 1.54 11.60 11.74
CA ALA A 49 2.78 12.12 12.33
C ALA A 49 3.69 10.98 12.84
N PRO A 50 5.02 11.06 12.64
CA PRO A 50 5.79 12.17 12.05
C PRO A 50 5.94 12.10 10.51
N TYR A 51 5.33 11.12 9.85
CA TYR A 51 5.52 10.86 8.42
C TYR A 51 4.65 11.75 7.53
N GLY A 52 3.58 12.33 8.07
CA GLY A 52 2.80 13.36 7.39
C GLY A 52 1.80 14.02 8.32
N ASN A 53 0.78 14.63 7.73
CA ASN A 53 -0.33 15.28 8.44
C ASN A 53 -1.68 14.59 8.22
N SER A 54 -1.71 13.33 7.77
CA SER A 54 -2.94 12.53 7.76
C SER A 54 -3.50 12.44 9.17
N GLN A 55 -4.82 12.57 9.30
CA GLN A 55 -5.47 12.30 10.59
C GLN A 55 -5.49 10.79 10.82
N CYS A 56 -5.36 10.38 12.08
CA CYS A 56 -5.63 9.00 12.44
C CYS A 56 -7.14 8.83 12.64
N VAL A 57 -7.81 8.33 11.61
CA VAL A 57 -9.24 8.00 11.70
C VAL A 57 -9.37 6.55 12.12
N GLN A 58 -9.89 6.33 13.32
CA GLN A 58 -10.10 5.00 13.87
C GLN A 58 -11.12 4.23 13.04
N PRO A 59 -10.98 2.90 12.95
CA PRO A 59 -11.95 2.07 12.27
C PRO A 59 -13.28 1.99 13.06
N GLN A 60 -14.34 1.58 12.37
CA GLN A 60 -15.67 1.40 13.00
C GLN A 60 -15.66 0.24 14.00
N ASP A 61 -14.92 -0.83 13.70
CA ASP A 61 -14.66 -1.96 14.60
C ASP A 61 -13.15 -2.10 14.85
N PRO A 62 -12.61 -1.40 15.87
CA PRO A 62 -11.18 -1.43 16.20
C PRO A 62 -10.72 -2.72 16.87
N LEU A 63 -11.64 -3.62 17.25
CA LEU A 63 -11.32 -4.91 17.86
C LEU A 63 -11.37 -6.06 16.84
N SER A 64 -11.70 -5.75 15.58
CA SER A 64 -11.63 -6.73 14.50
C SER A 64 -10.19 -7.18 14.26
N GLU A 65 -10.03 -8.45 13.90
CA GLU A 65 -8.74 -9.05 13.59
C GLU A 65 -8.78 -9.74 12.22
N PRO A 66 -7.65 -9.78 11.48
CA PRO A 66 -7.55 -10.56 10.25
C PRO A 66 -7.85 -12.04 10.50
N SER A 67 -8.91 -12.55 9.90
CA SER A 67 -9.37 -13.93 10.13
C SER A 67 -8.85 -14.96 9.10
N LYS A 68 -8.25 -14.46 8.01
CA LYS A 68 -7.81 -15.25 6.86
C LYS A 68 -6.73 -14.51 6.08
N VAL A 69 -6.03 -15.24 5.21
CA VAL A 69 -5.12 -14.63 4.23
C VAL A 69 -5.92 -14.00 3.10
N VAL A 70 -5.81 -12.68 2.93
CA VAL A 70 -6.39 -11.96 1.80
C VAL A 70 -5.47 -12.11 0.58
N GLY A 71 -6.05 -12.37 -0.59
CA GLY A 71 -5.33 -12.94 -1.74
C GLY A 71 -4.09 -12.17 -2.22
N CYS A 72 -4.04 -10.84 -2.12
CA CYS A 72 -2.86 -10.08 -2.56
C CYS A 72 -1.68 -10.14 -1.58
N TYR A 73 -1.93 -10.53 -0.32
CA TYR A 73 -0.91 -10.77 0.71
C TYR A 73 -0.30 -12.17 0.60
N GLN A 74 -0.77 -12.99 -0.35
CA GLN A 74 -0.29 -14.34 -0.50
C GLN A 74 1.21 -14.35 -0.84
N CYS A 75 2.00 -14.95 0.05
CA CYS A 75 3.44 -15.05 -0.14
C CYS A 75 3.82 -15.93 -1.34
N TYR A 76 5.05 -15.76 -1.81
CA TYR A 76 5.64 -16.66 -2.80
C TYR A 76 5.85 -18.05 -2.17
N THR A 77 5.25 -19.09 -2.75
CA THR A 77 5.31 -20.47 -2.21
C THR A 77 6.70 -21.09 -2.16
N GLY A 78 7.69 -20.50 -2.85
CA GLY A 78 9.09 -20.91 -2.71
C GLY A 78 9.85 -20.24 -1.55
N ASP A 79 9.21 -19.33 -0.80
CA ASP A 79 9.75 -18.83 0.46
C ASP A 79 9.48 -19.85 1.59
N PRO A 80 10.52 -20.34 2.31
CA PRO A 80 10.34 -21.27 3.42
C PRO A 80 9.48 -20.70 4.57
N ASN A 81 9.32 -19.37 4.66
CA ASN A 81 8.44 -18.72 5.62
C ASN A 81 7.03 -18.46 5.06
N CYS A 82 6.69 -19.02 3.90
CA CYS A 82 5.37 -18.87 3.31
C CYS A 82 4.34 -19.80 3.99
N THR A 83 4.05 -19.53 5.25
CA THR A 83 3.03 -20.23 6.05
C THR A 83 1.80 -19.35 6.23
N THR A 84 0.64 -19.98 6.47
CA THR A 84 -0.59 -19.24 6.80
C THR A 84 -0.38 -18.35 8.03
N ASP A 85 0.23 -18.89 9.09
CA ASP A 85 0.46 -18.16 10.33
C ASP A 85 1.33 -16.92 10.12
N HIS A 86 2.41 -17.04 9.33
CA HIS A 86 3.28 -15.89 9.05
C HIS A 86 2.57 -14.81 8.23
N GLN A 87 1.69 -15.20 7.30
CA GLN A 87 0.88 -14.26 6.53
C GLN A 87 -0.21 -13.59 7.38
N VAL A 88 -0.81 -14.32 8.33
CA VAL A 88 -1.76 -13.74 9.29
C VAL A 88 -1.04 -12.73 10.19
N LEU A 89 0.12 -13.09 10.76
CA LEU A 89 0.96 -12.17 11.55
C LEU A 89 1.36 -10.90 10.76
N PHE A 90 1.65 -11.04 9.47
CA PHE A 90 1.95 -9.89 8.62
C PHE A 90 0.72 -9.00 8.42
N GLN A 91 -0.45 -9.57 8.15
CA GLN A 91 -1.68 -8.80 8.02
C GLN A 91 -2.11 -8.15 9.34
N GLU A 92 -1.88 -8.79 10.49
CA GLU A 92 -2.06 -8.20 11.82
C GLU A 92 -1.13 -7.00 12.00
N HIS A 93 0.14 -7.09 11.57
CA HIS A 93 1.05 -5.94 11.56
C HIS A 93 0.50 -4.77 10.75
N GLU A 94 0.09 -5.03 9.51
CA GLU A 94 -0.47 -4.00 8.64
C GLU A 94 -1.74 -3.39 9.22
N TRP A 95 -2.62 -4.21 9.81
CA TRP A 95 -3.82 -3.75 10.47
C TRP A 95 -3.53 -2.87 11.69
N HIS A 96 -2.82 -3.39 12.69
CA HIS A 96 -2.63 -2.68 13.95
C HIS A 96 -1.80 -1.41 13.80
N LYS A 97 -0.80 -1.45 12.92
CA LYS A 97 0.13 -0.33 12.75
C LYS A 97 -0.39 0.73 11.78
N HIS A 98 -1.15 0.32 10.77
CA HIS A 98 -1.53 1.21 9.68
C HIS A 98 -3.06 1.29 9.50
N GLY A 99 -3.74 0.15 9.43
CA GLY A 99 -5.19 0.08 9.28
C GLY A 99 -5.98 0.73 10.42
N SER A 100 -5.44 0.72 11.65
CA SER A 100 -6.00 1.39 12.83
C SER A 100 -6.15 2.91 12.69
N CYS A 101 -5.52 3.53 11.69
CA CYS A 101 -5.64 4.95 11.36
C CYS A 101 -6.21 5.21 9.95
N ALA A 102 -6.70 4.17 9.25
CA ALA A 102 -7.07 4.26 7.85
C ALA A 102 -8.55 4.59 7.58
N GLY A 103 -9.35 4.81 8.64
CA GLY A 103 -10.80 5.05 8.52
C GLY A 103 -11.59 3.87 7.93
N ALA A 104 -11.04 2.65 8.03
CA ALA A 104 -11.69 1.45 7.52
C ALA A 104 -12.87 1.02 8.40
N LYS A 105 -13.73 0.14 7.87
CA LYS A 105 -14.79 -0.46 8.68
C LYS A 105 -14.21 -1.42 9.73
N ASP A 106 -13.42 -2.38 9.27
CA ASP A 106 -12.83 -3.49 10.03
C ASP A 106 -11.53 -3.96 9.33
N ALA A 107 -10.80 -4.90 9.95
CA ALA A 107 -9.54 -5.44 9.44
C ALA A 107 -9.66 -6.04 8.04
N ASP A 108 -10.68 -6.86 7.80
CA ASP A 108 -10.94 -7.51 6.51
C ASP A 108 -11.20 -6.46 5.40
N THR A 109 -11.99 -5.42 5.70
CA THR A 109 -12.28 -4.32 4.77
C THR A 109 -11.01 -3.52 4.44
N PHE A 110 -10.16 -3.25 5.45
CA PHE A 110 -8.89 -2.58 5.23
C PHE A 110 -7.99 -3.40 4.29
N LEU A 111 -7.75 -4.68 4.61
CA LEU A 111 -6.87 -5.55 3.82
C LEU A 111 -7.38 -5.73 2.38
N GLN A 112 -8.70 -5.87 2.21
CA GLN A 112 -9.31 -5.92 0.88
C GLN A 112 -9.12 -4.61 0.11
N THR A 113 -9.30 -3.46 0.77
CA THR A 113 -9.04 -2.14 0.17
C THR A 113 -7.61 -2.03 -0.34
N VAL A 114 -6.62 -2.51 0.44
CA VAL A 114 -5.23 -2.54 -0.01
C VAL A 114 -5.08 -3.36 -1.29
N CYS A 115 -5.67 -4.55 -1.35
CA CYS A 115 -5.63 -5.38 -2.55
C CYS A 115 -6.27 -4.72 -3.77
N ASP A 116 -7.40 -4.06 -3.59
CA ASP A 116 -8.15 -3.43 -4.67
C ASP A 116 -7.34 -2.31 -5.33
N ILE A 117 -6.71 -1.44 -4.53
CA ILE A 117 -5.88 -0.35 -5.07
C ILE A 117 -4.51 -0.84 -5.56
N ALA A 118 -4.01 -1.96 -5.05
CA ALA A 118 -2.73 -2.55 -5.47
C ALA A 118 -2.82 -3.36 -6.77
N LEU A 119 -4.00 -3.85 -7.15
CA LEU A 119 -4.15 -4.75 -8.29
C LEU A 119 -3.57 -4.18 -9.60
N ALA A 120 -3.92 -2.94 -9.93
CA ALA A 120 -3.48 -2.30 -11.15
C ALA A 120 -1.97 -2.01 -11.18
N PRO A 121 -1.35 -1.36 -10.17
CA PRO A 121 0.10 -1.15 -10.19
C PRO A 121 0.87 -2.47 -10.12
N LEU A 122 0.45 -3.46 -9.34
CA LEU A 122 1.14 -4.76 -9.27
C LEU A 122 1.13 -5.48 -10.63
N LYS A 123 0.03 -5.41 -11.39
CA LYS A 123 -0.02 -5.94 -12.76
C LYS A 123 1.03 -5.30 -13.66
N LEU A 124 1.18 -3.97 -13.59
CA LEU A 124 2.18 -3.23 -14.38
C LEU A 124 3.60 -3.62 -13.98
N LEU A 125 3.88 -3.71 -12.68
CA LEU A 125 5.18 -4.11 -12.17
C LEU A 125 5.49 -5.56 -12.58
N TYR A 126 4.52 -6.47 -12.50
CA TYR A 126 4.69 -7.84 -12.93
C TYR A 126 5.07 -7.92 -14.41
N GLN A 127 4.35 -7.21 -15.28
CA GLN A 127 4.66 -7.15 -16.71
C GLN A 127 6.04 -6.54 -16.99
N ALA A 128 6.42 -5.49 -16.25
CA ALA A 128 7.74 -4.89 -16.36
C ALA A 128 8.84 -5.89 -15.96
N ARG A 129 8.62 -6.70 -14.91
CA ARG A 129 9.54 -7.75 -14.50
C ARG A 129 9.73 -8.79 -15.60
N GLN A 130 8.62 -9.26 -16.20
CA GLN A 130 8.67 -10.21 -17.33
C GLN A 130 9.40 -9.61 -18.54
N SER A 131 9.27 -8.30 -18.75
CA SER A 131 9.92 -7.57 -19.86
C SER A 131 11.40 -7.23 -19.61
N GLY A 132 11.99 -7.71 -18.51
CA GLY A 132 13.43 -7.53 -18.25
C GLY A 132 13.79 -6.35 -17.35
N VAL A 133 12.84 -5.66 -16.72
CA VAL A 133 13.17 -4.60 -15.74
C VAL A 133 13.82 -5.21 -14.50
N ARG A 134 15.00 -4.69 -14.10
CA ARG A 134 15.84 -5.23 -13.02
C ARG A 134 16.33 -4.18 -12.02
N ASP A 135 15.80 -2.96 -12.09
CA ASP A 135 16.14 -1.86 -11.17
C ASP A 135 14.87 -1.10 -10.74
N LEU A 136 14.93 -0.46 -9.56
CA LEU A 136 13.81 0.27 -8.96
C LEU A 136 13.35 1.43 -9.85
N GLY A 137 14.28 2.18 -10.42
CA GLY A 137 13.98 3.28 -11.34
C GLY A 137 13.25 2.84 -12.61
N GLY A 138 13.51 1.63 -13.10
CA GLY A 138 12.80 1.03 -14.23
C GLY A 138 11.33 0.79 -13.93
N PHE A 139 11.01 0.32 -12.73
CA PHE A 139 9.65 0.13 -12.26
C PHE A 139 8.92 1.47 -12.07
N GLU A 140 9.57 2.46 -11.48
CA GLU A 140 9.02 3.82 -11.36
C GLU A 140 8.69 4.41 -12.75
N ARG A 141 9.58 4.25 -13.74
CA ARG A 141 9.32 4.69 -15.12
C ARG A 141 8.12 3.98 -15.74
N VAL A 142 7.89 2.70 -15.43
CA VAL A 142 6.70 1.95 -15.91
C VAL A 142 5.44 2.56 -15.32
N LEU A 143 5.38 2.76 -14.01
CA LEU A 143 4.21 3.35 -13.34
C LEU A 143 3.90 4.74 -13.91
N LYS A 144 4.91 5.62 -13.98
CA LYS A 144 4.77 6.99 -14.49
C LYS A 144 4.23 7.05 -15.93
N ARG A 145 4.64 6.11 -16.79
CA ARG A 145 4.15 6.05 -18.19
C ARG A 145 2.72 5.53 -18.32
N ASN A 146 2.22 4.79 -17.33
CA ASN A 146 0.89 4.18 -17.36
C ASN A 146 -0.19 5.01 -16.68
N GLY A 147 0.16 6.16 -16.11
CA GLY A 147 -0.81 7.18 -15.76
C GLY A 147 -0.37 8.07 -14.60
N PRO A 148 -0.90 9.31 -14.54
CA PRO A 148 -0.57 10.23 -13.46
C PRO A 148 -1.00 9.71 -12.08
N GLN A 149 -2.00 8.82 -12.00
CA GLN A 149 -2.48 8.24 -10.75
C GLN A 149 -1.40 7.46 -9.96
N TYR A 150 -0.37 6.97 -10.64
CA TYR A 150 0.73 6.21 -10.01
C TYR A 150 1.91 7.11 -9.62
N GLU A 151 1.63 8.27 -9.04
CA GLU A 151 2.69 9.14 -8.50
C GLU A 151 3.48 8.37 -7.43
N VAL A 152 4.77 8.17 -7.68
CA VAL A 152 5.71 7.66 -6.67
C VAL A 152 6.07 8.82 -5.75
N PHE A 153 5.54 8.80 -4.53
CA PHE A 153 5.86 9.80 -3.50
C PHE A 153 7.28 9.63 -2.99
N ALA A 154 7.66 8.37 -2.76
CA ALA A 154 8.97 7.99 -2.26
C ALA A 154 9.33 6.57 -2.74
N SER A 155 10.60 6.23 -2.62
CA SER A 155 11.12 4.89 -2.88
C SER A 155 12.11 4.49 -1.79
N ASN A 156 12.32 3.19 -1.61
CA ASN A 156 13.35 2.65 -0.71
C ASN A 156 14.20 1.64 -1.47
N GLU A 157 15.44 2.02 -1.79
CA GLU A 157 16.38 1.20 -2.56
C GLU A 157 16.78 -0.09 -1.83
N THR A 158 16.98 -0.04 -0.51
CA THR A 158 17.39 -1.20 0.30
C THR A 158 16.37 -2.33 0.23
N THR A 159 15.10 -1.99 0.43
CA THR A 159 13.99 -2.96 0.39
C THR A 159 13.36 -3.07 -1.01
N SER A 160 13.85 -2.30 -1.98
CA SER A 160 13.31 -2.12 -3.33
C SER A 160 11.79 -1.93 -3.38
N GLN A 161 11.33 -0.88 -2.69
CA GLN A 161 9.92 -0.52 -2.58
C GLN A 161 9.61 0.79 -3.31
N LEU A 162 8.40 0.86 -3.88
CA LEU A 162 7.79 2.09 -4.39
C LEU A 162 6.59 2.43 -3.51
N MET A 163 6.52 3.68 -3.05
CA MET A 163 5.44 4.20 -2.21
C MET A 163 4.59 5.15 -3.06
N LEU A 164 3.39 4.71 -3.44
CA LEU A 164 2.49 5.43 -4.34
C LEU A 164 1.55 6.33 -3.55
N SER A 165 1.43 7.59 -3.95
CA SER A 165 0.52 8.55 -3.31
C SER A 165 -0.93 8.04 -3.32
N ALA A 166 -1.57 8.07 -2.16
CA ALA A 166 -2.95 7.66 -1.97
C ALA A 166 -3.69 8.63 -1.03
N CYS A 167 -5.00 8.74 -1.20
CA CYS A 167 -5.89 9.43 -0.26
C CYS A 167 -7.23 8.71 -0.12
N ALA A 168 -7.97 9.02 0.93
CA ALA A 168 -9.33 8.52 1.12
C ALA A 168 -10.35 9.64 1.35
N ASP A 169 -11.55 9.42 0.81
CA ASP A 169 -12.71 10.25 1.10
C ASP A 169 -13.25 10.02 2.54
N GLU A 170 -14.32 10.74 2.91
CA GLU A 170 -14.92 10.62 4.25
C GLU A 170 -15.52 9.23 4.52
N GLY A 171 -15.78 8.43 3.48
CA GLY A 171 -16.26 7.06 3.58
C GLY A 171 -15.13 6.04 3.77
N GLY A 172 -13.86 6.47 3.81
CA GLY A 172 -12.71 5.58 3.88
C GLY A 172 -12.39 4.89 2.55
N HIS A 173 -12.90 5.41 1.43
CA HIS A 173 -12.58 4.85 0.11
C HIS A 173 -11.24 5.39 -0.38
N TRP A 174 -10.22 4.53 -0.32
CA TRP A 174 -8.86 4.86 -0.76
C TRP A 174 -8.70 4.80 -2.28
N VAL A 175 -7.99 5.78 -2.83
CA VAL A 175 -7.63 5.85 -4.26
C VAL A 175 -6.17 6.25 -4.44
N LEU A 176 -5.55 5.75 -5.51
CA LEU A 176 -4.25 6.23 -5.97
C LEU A 176 -4.43 7.50 -6.80
N THR A 177 -3.74 8.57 -6.42
CA THR A 177 -3.76 9.84 -7.16
C THR A 177 -2.59 10.71 -6.73
N PRO A 178 -2.05 11.61 -7.59
CA PRO A 178 -1.05 12.58 -7.17
C PRO A 178 -1.50 13.42 -5.98
N ARG A 179 -0.56 13.76 -5.10
CA ARG A 179 -0.83 14.63 -3.93
C ARG A 179 -1.51 15.94 -4.32
N ARG A 180 -1.14 16.52 -5.47
CA ARG A 180 -1.74 17.76 -5.99
C ARG A 180 -3.25 17.65 -6.28
N TYR A 181 -3.81 16.44 -6.34
CA TYR A 181 -5.23 16.20 -6.57
C TYR A 181 -5.96 15.61 -5.37
N PHE A 182 -5.31 15.45 -4.21
CA PHE A 182 -5.98 14.90 -3.02
C PHE A 182 -7.24 15.68 -2.65
N SER A 183 -7.20 17.01 -2.61
CA SER A 183 -8.38 17.83 -2.33
C SER A 183 -9.53 17.63 -3.33
N THR A 184 -9.22 17.28 -4.58
CA THR A 184 -10.23 17.03 -5.62
C THR A 184 -10.89 15.66 -5.47
N PHE A 185 -10.11 14.62 -5.17
CA PHE A 185 -10.61 13.24 -5.10
C PHE A 185 -11.12 12.83 -3.73
N CYS A 186 -10.55 13.40 -2.67
CA CYS A 186 -10.71 12.97 -1.29
C CYS A 186 -11.09 14.11 -0.33
N GLY A 187 -11.19 15.34 -0.83
CA GLY A 187 -11.59 16.48 -0.01
C GLY A 187 -13.09 16.50 0.24
N LYS A 188 -13.53 17.11 1.36
CA LYS A 188 -14.95 17.18 1.80
C LYS A 188 -15.96 17.71 0.76
N ALA A 189 -15.51 18.39 -0.29
CA ALA A 189 -16.36 18.84 -1.38
C ALA A 189 -16.69 17.75 -2.42
N SER A 190 -16.15 16.53 -2.27
CA SER A 190 -16.40 15.40 -3.17
C SER A 190 -17.73 14.68 -2.91
N THR A 191 -18.66 15.28 -2.15
CA THR A 191 -20.04 14.80 -2.01
C THR A 191 -20.65 14.66 -3.41
N ARG A 192 -20.57 13.44 -3.96
CA ARG A 192 -21.40 13.02 -5.08
C ARG A 192 -22.83 13.16 -4.60
N GLU A 193 -23.56 14.14 -5.16
CA GLU A 193 -25.01 14.05 -5.19
C GLU A 193 -25.38 12.66 -5.75
N PRO A 194 -26.38 11.98 -5.17
CA PRO A 194 -26.89 10.75 -5.73
C PRO A 194 -27.45 11.04 -7.13
N ARG A 195 -26.91 10.35 -8.13
CA ARG A 195 -27.58 10.21 -9.44
C ARG A 195 -28.62 9.11 -9.36
#